data_AF-A0A7K4M6D4-F1
#
_entry.id   AF-A0A7K4M6D4-F1
#
_cell.length_a   1.000
_cell.length_b   1.000
_cell.length_c   1.000
_cell.angle_alpha   90.00
_cell.angle_beta   90.00
_cell.angle_gamma   90.00
#
_symmetry.space_group_name_H-M   'P 1'
#
loop_
_entity.id
_entity.type
_entity.pdbx_description
1 polymer ?
#
loop_
_entity_poly.entity_id
_entity_poly.type
_entity_poly.pdbx_seq_one_letter_code
_entity_poly.pdbx_strand_id
1 'polypeptide(L)'
;EQYGKVLECDIIKNYGFVHIEDKTAAEDAIRNLHHHKLHGVCINVEASKNKSKASTKLHVGNISPTCTNLELRAKFEEYGPVIECDIVKDYAFVHMERAEDAVEA
;
A
#
# COMPACT_ATOMS: atom_id res chain seq x y z
N GLU A 1 -7.14 -7.95 -20.83
CA GLU A 1 -6.09 -7.06 -20.28
C GLU A 1 -4.78 -7.40 -20.98
N GLN A 2 -3.93 -6.39 -21.28
CA GLN A 2 -2.75 -6.55 -22.14
C GLN A 2 -1.56 -7.22 -21.42
N TYR A 3 -1.55 -7.22 -20.09
CA TYR A 3 -0.44 -7.71 -19.25
C TYR A 3 -0.90 -8.72 -18.18
N GLY A 4 -1.85 -9.58 -18.56
CA GLY A 4 -2.44 -10.56 -17.64
C GLY A 4 -3.59 -9.99 -16.81
N LYS A 5 -4.12 -10.83 -15.91
CA LYS A 5 -5.27 -10.50 -15.07
C LYS A 5 -4.81 -9.75 -13.83
N VAL A 6 -5.34 -8.53 -13.66
CA VAL A 6 -5.14 -7.76 -12.43
C VAL A 6 -6.04 -8.34 -11.34
N LEU A 7 -5.46 -8.76 -10.23
CA LEU A 7 -6.21 -9.21 -9.06
C LEU A 7 -6.68 -8.02 -8.23
N GLU A 8 -5.79 -7.05 -8.04
CA GLU A 8 -6.02 -5.90 -7.17
C GLU A 8 -5.18 -4.73 -7.66
N CYS A 9 -5.74 -3.52 -7.56
CA CYS A 9 -5.02 -2.29 -7.84
C CYS A 9 -5.35 -1.26 -6.77
N ASP A 10 -4.32 -0.74 -6.12
CA ASP A 10 -4.41 0.25 -5.08
C ASP A 10 -3.59 1.47 -5.47
N ILE A 11 -4.22 2.65 -5.45
CA ILE A 11 -3.54 3.92 -5.69
C ILE A 11 -3.37 4.57 -4.34
N ILE A 12 -2.12 4.74 -3.92
CA ILE A 12 -1.76 5.30 -2.63
C ILE A 12 -0.92 6.56 -2.86
N LYS A 13 -1.55 7.72 -2.66
CA LYS A 13 -0.97 9.05 -2.89
C LYS A 13 -0.37 9.17 -4.30
N ASN A 14 0.95 9.04 -4.41
CA ASN A 14 1.72 9.20 -5.64
C ASN A 14 2.29 7.87 -6.17
N TYR A 15 1.85 6.74 -5.60
CA TYR A 15 2.25 5.39 -5.98
C TYR A 15 1.03 4.57 -6.38
N GLY A 16 1.21 3.66 -7.33
CA GLY A 16 0.21 2.66 -7.71
C GLY A 16 0.78 1.27 -7.46
N PHE A 17 0.07 0.47 -6.68
CA PHE A 17 0.36 -0.93 -6.46
C PHE A 17 -0.60 -1.75 -7.31
N VAL A 18 -0.06 -2.64 -8.14
CA VAL A 18 -0.85 -3.53 -8.99
C VAL A 18 -0.42 -4.95 -8.68
N HIS A 19 -1.40 -5.77 -8.30
CA HIS A 19 -1.21 -7.18 -8.06
C HIS A 19 -1.63 -7.97 -9.30
N ILE A 20 -0.66 -8.56 -9.99
CA ILE A 20 -0.92 -9.40 -11.15
C ILE A 20 -0.97 -10.87 -10.71
N GLU A 21 -1.94 -11.62 -11.23
CA GLU A 21 -2.11 -13.05 -10.93
C GLU A 21 -0.90 -13.87 -11.40
N ASP A 22 -0.39 -13.54 -12.59
CA ASP A 22 0.69 -14.25 -13.25
C ASP A 22 2.01 -13.49 -13.14
N LYS A 23 3.05 -14.18 -12.65
CA LYS A 23 4.37 -13.59 -12.46
C LYS A 23 5.00 -13.15 -13.80
N THR A 24 4.88 -13.95 -14.85
CA THR A 24 5.44 -13.62 -16.16
C THR A 24 4.76 -12.39 -16.74
N ALA A 25 3.44 -12.30 -16.58
CA ALA A 25 2.68 -11.13 -16.98
C ALA A 25 3.07 -9.88 -16.15
N ALA A 26 3.36 -10.03 -14.86
CA ALA A 26 3.89 -8.97 -14.00
C ALA A 26 5.27 -8.47 -14.48
N GLU A 27 6.18 -9.39 -14.80
CA GLU A 27 7.51 -9.06 -15.33
C GLU A 27 7.42 -8.34 -16.68
N ASP A 28 6.50 -8.77 -17.56
CA ASP A 28 6.25 -8.12 -18.84
C ASP A 28 5.67 -6.70 -18.65
N ALA A 29 4.71 -6.55 -17.72
CA ALA A 29 4.16 -5.25 -17.34
C ALA A 29 5.26 -4.31 -16.85
N ILE A 30 6.14 -4.78 -15.96
CA ILE A 30 7.28 -4.00 -15.46
C ILE A 30 8.15 -3.54 -16.62
N ARG A 31 8.54 -4.44 -17.53
CA ARG A 31 9.47 -4.10 -18.63
C ARG A 31 8.87 -3.15 -19.65
N ASN A 32 7.58 -3.27 -19.96
CA ASN A 32 6.92 -2.45 -20.98
C ASN A 32 6.37 -1.13 -20.42
N LEU A 33 6.00 -1.10 -19.14
CA LEU A 33 5.43 0.08 -18.49
C LEU A 33 6.47 0.90 -17.72
N HIS A 34 7.65 0.35 -17.41
CA HIS A 34 8.74 1.12 -16.80
C HIS A 34 9.19 2.24 -17.74
N HIS A 35 9.21 3.47 -17.21
CA HIS A 35 9.45 4.72 -17.96
C HIS A 35 8.41 5.04 -19.04
N HIS A 36 7.23 4.41 -18.99
CA HIS A 36 6.15 4.75 -19.90
C HIS A 36 5.59 6.15 -19.57
N LYS A 37 5.32 6.96 -20.59
CA LYS A 37 4.71 8.29 -20.41
C LYS A 37 3.20 8.13 -20.24
N LEU A 38 2.75 8.24 -18.99
CA LEU A 38 1.34 8.25 -18.64
C LEU A 38 0.96 9.67 -18.20
N HIS A 39 0.03 10.31 -18.92
CA HIS A 39 -0.41 11.69 -18.65
C HIS A 39 0.74 12.73 -18.59
N GLY A 40 1.80 12.52 -19.38
CA GLY A 40 2.97 13.42 -19.42
C GLY A 40 4.00 13.16 -18.32
N VAL A 41 3.75 12.23 -17.40
CA VAL A 41 4.68 11.79 -16.36
C VAL A 41 5.25 10.42 -16.73
N CYS A 42 6.56 10.22 -16.60
CA CYS A 42 7.17 8.90 -16.76
C CYS A 42 6.90 8.08 -15.49
N ILE A 43 6.11 7.02 -15.60
CA ILE A 43 5.87 6.12 -14.46
C ILE A 43 7.07 5.20 -14.27
N ASN A 44 7.40 4.94 -13.01
CA ASN A 44 8.45 4.00 -12.65
C ASN A 44 7.77 2.71 -12.15
N VAL A 45 7.85 1.66 -12.97
CA VAL A 45 7.28 0.36 -12.63
C VAL A 45 8.41 -0.56 -12.23
N GLU A 46 8.34 -1.13 -11.04
CA GLU A 46 9.35 -2.04 -10.49
C GLU A 46 8.67 -3.24 -9.85
N ALA A 47 9.39 -4.37 -9.79
CA ALA A 47 8.92 -5.51 -9.03
C ALA A 47 8.78 -5.12 -7.56
N SER A 48 7.59 -5.34 -6.98
CA SER A 48 7.39 -5.09 -5.55
C SER A 48 8.37 -5.94 -4.75
N LYS A 49 9.17 -5.29 -3.90
CA LYS A 49 10.15 -5.95 -3.03
C LYS A 49 9.48 -6.79 -1.93
N ASN A 50 8.16 -6.64 -1.75
CA ASN A 50 7.43 -7.32 -0.70
C ASN A 50 6.85 -8.64 -1.20
N LYS A 51 7.48 -9.76 -0.82
CA LYS A 51 7.01 -11.13 -1.11
C LYS A 51 5.80 -11.56 -0.25
N SER A 52 5.39 -10.75 0.71
CA SER A 52 4.32 -11.14 1.65
C SER A 52 2.99 -10.48 1.28
N LYS A 53 2.07 -11.32 0.80
CA LYS A 53 0.62 -11.09 0.68
C LYS A 53 -0.04 -10.87 2.04
N ALA A 54 0.31 -9.80 2.73
CA ALA A 54 -0.46 -9.32 3.86
C ALA A 54 -0.62 -7.82 3.68
N SER A 55 -1.77 -7.38 3.17
CA SER A 55 -2.14 -5.96 3.26
C SER A 55 -2.05 -5.60 4.73
N THR A 56 -1.09 -4.78 5.13
CA THR A 56 -0.91 -4.43 6.56
C THR A 56 -1.86 -3.28 6.92
N LYS A 57 -3.12 -3.45 6.51
CA LYS A 57 -4.20 -2.51 6.78
C LYS A 57 -4.83 -2.89 8.11
N LEU A 58 -4.46 -2.16 9.13
CA LEU A 58 -4.94 -2.27 10.51
C LEU A 58 -6.22 -1.44 10.65
N HIS A 59 -7.22 -1.99 11.33
CA HIS A 59 -8.41 -1.26 11.74
C HIS A 59 -8.31 -0.94 13.23
N VAL A 60 -8.32 0.35 13.55
CA VAL A 60 -8.13 0.88 14.91
C VAL A 60 -9.45 1.48 15.37
N GLY A 61 -10.16 0.78 16.25
CA GLY A 61 -11.39 1.29 16.86
C GLY A 61 -11.12 2.11 18.12
N ASN A 62 -12.17 2.75 18.64
CA ASN A 62 -12.15 3.45 19.94
C ASN A 62 -11.11 4.58 19.99
N ILE A 63 -11.01 5.32 18.89
CA ILE A 63 -10.12 6.47 18.79
C ILE A 63 -10.83 7.68 19.41
N SER A 64 -10.13 8.38 20.31
CA SER A 64 -10.65 9.62 20.89
C SER A 64 -10.91 10.67 19.81
N PRO A 65 -11.98 11.47 19.90
CA PRO A 65 -12.26 12.54 18.93
C PRO A 65 -11.19 13.63 18.92
N THR A 66 -10.31 13.66 19.93
CA THR A 66 -9.15 14.54 20.02
C THR A 66 -7.89 13.94 19.39
N CYS A 67 -7.87 12.64 19.08
CA CYS A 67 -6.75 12.01 18.41
C CYS A 67 -6.69 12.46 16.95
N THR A 68 -5.49 12.78 16.49
CA THR A 68 -5.25 13.20 15.11
C THR A 68 -4.52 12.11 14.34
N ASN A 69 -4.64 12.14 13.02
CA ASN A 69 -3.91 11.21 12.15
C ASN A 69 -2.40 11.27 12.40
N LEU A 70 -1.88 12.44 12.80
CA LEU A 70 -0.47 12.62 13.13
C LEU A 70 -0.06 11.86 14.39
N GLU A 71 -0.84 11.96 15.46
CA GLU A 71 -0.61 11.24 16.71
C GLU A 71 -0.70 9.73 16.50
N LEU A 72 -1.75 9.28 15.79
CA LEU A 72 -1.95 7.88 15.50
C LEU A 72 -0.80 7.34 14.64
N ARG A 73 -0.48 8.05 13.55
CA ARG A 73 0.66 7.71 12.70
C ARG A 73 1.95 7.65 13.49
N ALA A 74 2.27 8.65 14.31
CA ALA A 74 3.50 8.67 15.11
C ALA A 74 3.60 7.44 16.03
N LYS A 75 2.45 6.99 16.57
CA LYS A 75 2.38 5.74 17.35
C LYS A 75 2.63 4.49 16.53
N PHE A 76 2.03 4.39 15.34
CA PHE A 76 2.28 3.25 14.46
C PHE A 76 3.67 3.29 13.83
N GLU A 77 4.27 4.48 13.64
CA GLU A 77 5.64 4.66 13.15
C GLU A 77 6.68 4.03 14.09
N GLU A 78 6.37 3.81 15.37
CA GLU A 78 7.21 3.06 16.31
C GLU A 78 7.36 1.57 15.92
N TYR A 79 6.35 1.00 15.23
CA TYR A 79 6.31 -0.41 14.81
C TYR A 79 6.80 -0.61 13.37
N GLY A 80 6.78 0.44 12.55
CA GLY A 80 7.27 0.38 11.18
C GLY A 80 6.83 1.58 10.33
N PRO A 81 7.29 1.66 9.08
CA PRO A 81 6.91 2.76 8.20
C PRO A 81 5.41 2.76 7.93
N VAL A 82 4.70 3.82 8.33
CA VAL A 82 3.27 4.00 8.04
C VAL A 82 3.14 4.58 6.64
N ILE A 83 2.51 3.84 5.74
CA ILE A 83 2.16 4.30 4.39
C ILE A 83 1.03 5.33 4.48
N GLU A 84 -0.03 4.97 5.22
CA GLU A 84 -1.26 5.75 5.32
C GLU A 84 -1.95 5.59 6.68
N CYS A 85 -2.62 6.64 7.12
CA CYS A 85 -3.44 6.66 8.31
C CYS A 85 -4.65 7.54 8.02
N ASP A 86 -5.85 6.97 8.14
CA ASP A 86 -7.12 7.65 7.88
C ASP A 86 -8.09 7.42 9.05
N ILE A 87 -8.43 8.49 9.77
CA ILE A 87 -9.41 8.47 10.87
C ILE A 87 -10.80 8.79 10.31
N VAL A 88 -11.72 7.84 10.47
CA VAL A 88 -13.13 7.93 10.10
C VAL A 88 -13.99 7.90 11.36
N LYS A 89 -14.44 9.07 11.80
CA LYS A 89 -15.30 9.25 12.99
C LYS A 89 -14.66 8.66 14.25
N ASP A 90 -15.07 7.45 14.62
CA ASP A 90 -14.75 6.76 15.88
C ASP A 90 -13.70 5.65 15.68
N TYR A 91 -13.22 5.46 14.45
CA TYR A 91 -12.25 4.44 14.07
C TYR A 91 -11.24 4.97 13.04
N ALA A 92 -10.16 4.24 12.78
CA ALA A 92 -9.19 4.57 11.75
C ALA A 92 -8.68 3.34 11.01
N PHE A 93 -8.16 3.56 9.81
CA PHE A 93 -7.39 2.60 9.06
C PHE A 93 -5.93 3.03 8.99
N VAL A 94 -5.03 2.16 9.38
CA VAL A 94 -3.59 2.39 9.29
C VAL A 94 -2.98 1.35 8.36
N HIS A 95 -2.33 1.81 7.29
CA HIS A 95 -1.63 0.95 6.34
C HIS A 95 -0.13 1.02 6.63
N MET A 96 0.46 -0.09 7.06
CA MET A 96 1.89 -0.21 7.29
C MET A 96 2.63 -0.76 6.06
N GLU A 97 3.90 -0.38 5.88
CA GLU A 97 4.76 -0.86 4.78
C GLU A 97 5.26 -2.29 4.99
N ARG A 98 5.39 -2.72 6.24
CA ARG A 98 5.86 -4.06 6.59
C ARG A 98 4.87 -4.70 7.56
N ALA A 99 4.48 -5.93 7.24
CA ALA A 99 3.65 -6.81 8.08
C ALA A 99 4.50 -7.63 9.06
N GLU A 100 5.74 -7.23 9.32
CA GLU A 100 6.58 -7.93 10.29
C GLU A 100 6.13 -7.43 11.67
N ASP A 101 5.50 -8.32 12.45
CA ASP A 101 4.96 -8.15 13.80
C ASP A 101 3.56 -7.51 14.00
N ALA A 102 2.55 -7.97 13.24
CA ALA A 102 1.13 -7.76 13.59
C ALA A 102 0.42 -9.03 14.14
N VAL A 103 1.20 -9.96 14.70
CA VAL A 103 0.71 -11.07 15.53
C VAL A 103 1.56 -11.06 16.79
N GLU A 104 1.17 -10.27 17.77
CA GLU A 104 1.40 -10.51 19.21
C GLU A 104 0.68 -9.42 20.03
N ALA A 105 -0.61 -9.66 20.28
CA ALA A 105 -1.35 -9.18 21.46
C ALA A 105 -2.45 -10.19 21.79
#